data_AF-A0A176YGE6-F1
#
_entry.id   AF-A0A176YGE6-F1
#
_cell.length_a   1.000
_cell.length_b   1.000
_cell.length_c   1.000
_cell.angle_alpha   90.00
_cell.angle_beta   90.00
_cell.angle_gamma   90.00
#
_symmetry.space_group_name_H-M   'P 1'
#
loop_
_entity.id
_entity.type
_entity.pdbx_description
1 polymer ?
#
loop_
_entity_poly.entity_id
_entity_poly.type
_entity_poly.pdbx_seq_one_letter_code
_entity_poly.pdbx_strand_id
1 'polypeptide(L)'
;MRNHLQHSLTMIARGDIRHILAICLAIYGLMLPVMALAKHGYHAAPVPQGSRVEQIFPRWEPPRWYTAYTHMFESEEDWNRIVVYEDTKQLPRDRYEAKPFGSNGWKYITLAASDGTNPAENGRHYYVVLP
;
A
#
# COMPACT_ATOMS: atom_id res chain seq x y z
N MET A 1 12.76 -14.24 41.09
CA MET A 1 12.04 -13.77 39.88
C MET A 1 10.75 -12.99 40.17
N ARG A 2 9.90 -13.41 41.12
CA ARG A 2 8.61 -12.75 41.43
C ARG A 2 8.73 -11.30 41.94
N ASN A 3 9.80 -10.98 42.68
CA ASN A 3 10.02 -9.64 43.25
C ASN A 3 10.40 -8.56 42.22
N HIS A 4 11.07 -8.92 41.12
CA HIS A 4 11.44 -7.94 40.08
C HIS A 4 10.23 -7.48 39.25
N LEU A 5 9.27 -8.38 38.99
CA LEU A 5 8.04 -8.04 38.27
C LEU A 5 7.13 -7.09 39.06
N GLN A 6 7.03 -7.28 40.37
CA GLN A 6 6.22 -6.39 41.24
C GLN A 6 6.83 -4.99 41.38
N HIS A 7 8.17 -4.91 41.38
CA HIS A 7 8.89 -3.64 41.41
C HIS A 7 8.72 -2.85 40.10
N SER A 8 8.76 -3.52 38.95
CA SER A 8 8.54 -2.87 37.66
C SER A 8 7.11 -2.34 37.49
N LEU A 9 6.11 -3.09 37.96
CA LEU A 9 4.69 -2.68 37.87
C LEU A 9 4.36 -1.46 38.74
N THR A 10 4.98 -1.34 39.91
CA THR A 10 4.75 -0.21 40.83
C THR A 10 5.39 1.09 40.35
N MET A 11 6.51 1.03 39.61
CA MET A 11 7.14 2.22 39.04
C MET A 11 6.43 2.74 37.78
N ILE A 12 5.86 1.84 36.96
CA ILE A 12 5.01 2.22 35.82
C ILE A 12 3.74 2.94 36.31
N ALA A 13 3.12 2.46 37.39
CA ALA A 13 1.94 3.09 38.00
C ALA A 13 2.20 4.49 38.58
N ARG A 14 3.47 4.85 38.85
CA ARG A 14 3.89 6.17 39.35
C ARG A 14 4.28 7.16 38.26
N GLY A 15 4.23 6.76 36.98
CA GLY A 15 4.55 7.65 35.86
C GLY A 15 6.03 8.03 35.75
N ASP A 16 6.93 7.20 36.28
CA ASP A 16 8.37 7.47 36.19
C ASP A 16 8.87 7.24 34.75
N ILE A 17 8.91 8.33 33.99
CA ILE A 17 9.33 8.40 32.58
C ILE A 17 10.62 7.64 32.32
N ARG A 18 11.57 7.62 33.27
CA ARG A 18 12.86 6.94 33.09
C ARG A 18 12.69 5.43 32.94
N HIS A 19 11.77 4.84 33.69
CA HIS A 19 11.48 3.40 33.63
C HIS A 19 10.69 3.03 32.38
N ILE A 20 9.75 3.89 31.96
CA ILE A 20 9.01 3.71 30.71
C ILE A 20 9.99 3.77 29.52
N LEU A 21 10.88 4.75 29.48
CA LEU A 21 11.90 4.88 28.44
C LEU A 21 12.84 3.68 28.41
N ALA A 22 13.28 3.18 29.57
CA ALA A 22 14.14 2.01 29.66
C ALA A 22 13.46 0.74 29.11
N ILE A 23 12.16 0.56 29.38
CA ILE A 23 11.38 -0.56 28.82
C ILE A 23 11.23 -0.41 27.31
N CYS A 24 10.89 0.78 26.81
CA CYS A 24 10.81 1.04 25.38
C CYS A 24 12.13 0.75 24.65
N LEU A 25 13.26 1.22 25.21
CA LEU A 25 14.60 0.95 24.70
C LEU A 25 14.94 -0.54 24.70
N ALA A 26 14.58 -1.27 25.75
CA ALA A 26 14.79 -2.72 25.82
C ALA A 26 13.95 -3.48 24.78
N ILE A 27 12.68 -3.11 24.61
CA ILE A 27 11.81 -3.68 23.56
C ILE A 27 12.38 -3.39 22.17
N TYR A 28 12.80 -2.15 21.92
CA TYR A 28 13.40 -1.74 20.65
C TYR A 28 14.70 -2.50 20.36
N GLY A 29 15.58 -2.62 21.34
CA GLY A 29 16.84 -3.36 21.24
C GLY A 29 16.63 -4.87 21.00
N LEU A 30 15.56 -5.46 21.53
CA LEU A 30 15.19 -6.86 21.29
C LEU A 30 14.53 -7.07 19.91
N MET A 31 13.80 -6.09 19.40
CA MET A 31 13.15 -6.16 18.10
C MET A 31 14.15 -6.05 16.94
N LEU A 32 15.23 -5.29 17.10
CA LEU A 32 16.24 -5.10 16.04
C LEU A 32 16.87 -6.42 15.54
N PRO A 33 17.37 -7.33 16.40
CA PRO A 33 17.83 -8.65 15.98
C PRO A 33 16.74 -9.47 15.31
N VAL A 34 15.51 -9.42 15.82
CA VAL A 34 14.37 -10.15 15.22
C VAL A 34 14.08 -9.64 13.82
N MET A 35 14.06 -8.33 13.59
CA MET A 35 13.88 -7.76 12.25
C MET A 35 15.05 -8.08 11.31
N ALA A 36 16.28 -8.07 11.82
CA ALA A 36 17.48 -8.41 11.04
C ALA A 36 17.55 -9.90 10.67
N LEU A 37 17.23 -10.80 11.61
CA LEU A 37 17.16 -12.26 11.40
C LEU A 37 15.94 -12.66 10.59
N ALA A 38 14.81 -11.97 10.77
CA ALA A 38 13.58 -12.24 10.05
C ALA A 38 13.73 -12.01 8.55
N LYS A 39 14.88 -11.45 8.07
CA LYS A 39 15.26 -11.26 6.66
C LYS A 39 13.99 -11.23 5.81
N HIS A 40 13.11 -10.28 6.10
CA HIS A 40 12.08 -9.95 5.15
C HIS A 40 12.87 -9.27 4.07
N GLY A 41 13.39 -10.09 3.15
CA GLY A 41 13.95 -9.62 1.90
C GLY A 41 12.83 -8.79 1.33
N TYR A 42 12.99 -7.47 1.44
CA TYR A 42 12.15 -6.55 0.74
C TYR A 42 12.49 -6.78 -0.72
N HIS A 43 11.82 -7.77 -1.32
CA HIS A 43 11.82 -7.97 -2.73
C HIS A 43 10.82 -6.94 -3.22
N ALA A 44 11.34 -5.78 -3.64
CA ALA A 44 10.54 -4.81 -4.34
C ALA A 44 9.79 -5.56 -5.46
N ALA A 45 8.46 -5.49 -5.44
CA ALA A 45 7.67 -6.09 -6.49
C ALA A 45 8.14 -5.49 -7.83
N PRO A 46 8.28 -6.31 -8.88
CA PRO A 46 8.73 -5.81 -10.17
C PRO A 46 7.74 -4.76 -10.70
N VAL A 47 8.25 -3.58 -11.05
CA VAL A 47 7.48 -2.44 -11.55
C VAL A 47 7.50 -2.44 -13.08
N PRO A 48 6.36 -2.25 -13.77
CA PRO A 48 6.32 -2.15 -15.22
C PRO A 48 7.10 -0.92 -15.74
N GLN A 49 7.61 -1.00 -16.97
CA GLN A 49 8.33 0.10 -17.60
C GLN A 49 7.38 1.10 -18.27
N GLY A 50 7.73 2.38 -18.20
CA GLY A 50 7.05 3.47 -18.91
C GLY A 50 7.67 4.83 -18.60
N SER A 51 7.31 5.84 -19.37
CA SER A 51 7.74 7.22 -19.14
C SER A 51 7.27 7.78 -17.80
N ARG A 52 6.10 7.33 -17.32
CA ARG A 52 5.56 7.64 -15.98
C ARG A 52 4.81 6.43 -15.42
N VAL A 53 5.05 6.08 -14.16
CA VAL A 53 4.44 4.91 -13.48
C VAL A 53 3.95 5.28 -12.09
N GLU A 54 2.68 4.97 -11.79
CA GLU A 54 2.10 5.12 -10.46
C GLU A 54 1.48 3.79 -10.01
N GLN A 55 1.85 3.30 -8.82
CA GLN A 55 1.15 2.19 -8.20
C GLN A 55 -0.18 2.68 -7.65
N ILE A 56 -1.26 2.00 -8.04
CA ILE A 56 -2.61 2.29 -7.59
C ILE A 56 -3.11 1.23 -6.62
N PHE A 57 -3.99 1.65 -5.71
CA PHE A 57 -4.53 0.81 -4.65
C PHE A 57 -6.05 0.71 -4.82
N PRO A 58 -6.55 -0.34 -5.50
CA PRO A 58 -7.97 -0.50 -5.75
C PRO A 58 -8.73 -0.61 -4.42
N ARG A 59 -9.84 0.11 -4.32
CA ARG A 59 -10.78 0.03 -3.20
C ARG A 59 -12.14 -0.37 -3.74
N TRP A 60 -12.87 -1.15 -2.95
CA TRP A 60 -14.23 -1.50 -3.30
C TRP A 60 -15.14 -0.27 -3.20
N GLU A 61 -15.80 0.09 -4.30
CA GLU A 61 -16.86 1.10 -4.31
C GLU A 61 -18.18 0.48 -4.85
N PRO A 62 -19.30 0.63 -4.11
CA PRO A 62 -20.60 0.15 -4.59
C PRO A 62 -21.02 0.86 -5.89
N PRO A 63 -21.65 0.16 -6.86
CA PRO A 63 -22.23 -1.16 -6.70
C PRO A 63 -21.37 -2.35 -7.19
N ARG A 64 -20.32 -2.18 -8.00
CA ARG A 64 -19.56 -3.32 -8.60
C ARG A 64 -18.13 -3.02 -9.07
N TRP A 65 -17.55 -1.87 -8.76
CA TRP A 65 -16.28 -1.47 -9.35
C TRP A 65 -15.22 -1.27 -8.28
N TYR A 66 -13.99 -1.69 -8.58
CA TYR A 66 -12.85 -1.33 -7.77
C TYR A 66 -12.25 -0.05 -8.34
N THR A 67 -12.21 0.99 -7.53
CA THR A 67 -11.70 2.30 -7.93
C THR A 67 -10.31 2.52 -7.38
N ALA A 68 -9.47 3.17 -8.17
CA ALA A 68 -8.21 3.69 -7.67
C ALA A 68 -7.98 5.10 -8.21
N TYR A 69 -7.42 5.95 -7.37
CA TYR A 69 -7.08 7.33 -7.71
C TYR A 69 -5.63 7.36 -8.19
N THR A 70 -5.38 8.15 -9.24
CA THR A 70 -4.04 8.49 -9.72
C THR A 70 -4.02 10.01 -9.90
N HIS A 71 -2.91 10.61 -9.49
CA HIS A 71 -2.70 12.06 -9.56
C HIS A 71 -1.61 12.43 -10.56
N MET A 72 -1.05 11.45 -11.26
CA MET A 72 0.12 11.65 -12.11
C MET A 72 -0.22 12.23 -13.50
N PHE A 73 -1.45 12.07 -13.99
CA PHE A 73 -1.82 12.47 -15.35
C PHE A 73 -2.64 13.76 -15.34
N GLU A 74 -2.13 14.78 -16.04
CA GLU A 74 -2.66 16.15 -15.99
C GLU A 74 -3.47 16.52 -17.25
N SER A 75 -3.22 15.84 -18.37
CA SER A 75 -3.87 16.13 -19.66
C SER A 75 -4.81 15.02 -20.12
N GLU A 76 -5.86 15.38 -20.86
CA GLU A 76 -6.75 14.41 -21.52
C GLU A 76 -5.99 13.50 -22.50
N GLU A 77 -4.92 14.00 -23.13
CA GLU A 77 -4.05 13.20 -24.00
C GLU A 77 -3.35 12.09 -23.22
N ASP A 78 -2.80 12.39 -22.05
CA ASP A 78 -2.18 11.38 -21.17
C ASP A 78 -3.22 10.33 -20.77
N TRP A 79 -4.41 10.76 -20.35
CA TRP A 79 -5.51 9.88 -19.97
C TRP A 79 -5.98 8.94 -21.09
N ASN A 80 -5.84 9.35 -22.35
CA ASN A 80 -6.17 8.49 -23.50
C ASN A 80 -5.08 7.46 -23.80
N ARG A 81 -3.85 7.69 -23.32
CA ARG A 81 -2.68 6.85 -23.58
C ARG A 81 -2.32 5.93 -22.41
N ILE A 82 -2.92 6.10 -21.24
CA ILE A 82 -2.61 5.26 -20.09
C ILE A 82 -2.88 3.78 -20.37
N VAL A 83 -2.06 2.96 -19.75
CA VAL A 83 -2.16 1.51 -19.72
C VAL A 83 -2.14 1.07 -18.27
N VAL A 84 -3.05 0.17 -17.89
CA VAL A 84 -3.05 -0.42 -16.54
C VAL A 84 -2.35 -1.77 -16.58
N TYR A 85 -1.50 -2.02 -15.59
CA TYR A 85 -0.81 -3.28 -15.39
C TYR A 85 -1.30 -3.96 -14.10
N GLU A 86 -1.37 -5.29 -14.14
CA GLU A 86 -1.46 -6.19 -13.00
C GLU A 86 -0.09 -6.87 -12.85
N ASP A 87 0.61 -6.56 -11.77
CA ASP A 87 2.04 -6.80 -11.59
C ASP A 87 2.84 -6.25 -12.78
N THR A 88 3.46 -7.13 -13.57
CA THR A 88 4.20 -6.76 -14.79
C THR A 88 3.45 -7.04 -16.08
N LYS A 89 2.17 -7.48 -15.99
CA LYS A 89 1.36 -7.83 -17.16
C LYS A 89 0.36 -6.73 -17.45
N GLN A 90 0.32 -6.27 -18.69
CA GLN A 90 -0.69 -5.32 -19.12
C GLN A 90 -2.08 -5.93 -18.97
N LEU A 91 -2.98 -5.23 -18.29
CA LEU A 91 -4.39 -5.61 -18.23
C LEU A 91 -5.05 -5.36 -19.59
N PRO A 92 -5.91 -6.28 -20.04
CA PRO A 92 -6.76 -6.06 -21.20
C PRO A 92 -7.59 -4.78 -21.06
N ARG A 93 -7.81 -4.04 -22.16
CA ARG A 93 -8.46 -2.72 -22.11
C ARG A 93 -9.91 -2.77 -21.64
N ASP A 94 -10.59 -3.90 -21.79
CA ASP A 94 -11.94 -4.15 -21.28
C ASP A 94 -11.99 -4.36 -19.75
N ARG A 95 -10.84 -4.52 -19.10
CA ARG A 95 -10.73 -4.71 -17.65
C ARG A 95 -10.57 -3.42 -16.86
N TYR A 96 -10.45 -2.27 -17.51
CA TYR A 96 -10.35 -1.00 -16.82
C TYR A 96 -10.88 0.16 -17.64
N GLU A 97 -11.29 1.21 -16.95
CA GLU A 97 -11.84 2.43 -17.54
C GLU A 97 -11.44 3.63 -16.68
N ALA A 98 -11.03 4.72 -17.32
CA ALA A 98 -10.81 5.99 -16.64
C ALA A 98 -12.10 6.80 -16.65
N LYS A 99 -12.65 7.09 -15.47
CA LYS A 99 -13.91 7.81 -15.30
C LYS A 99 -13.70 9.17 -14.66
N PRO A 100 -14.41 10.22 -15.09
CA PRO A 100 -14.36 11.53 -14.46
C PRO A 100 -14.73 11.48 -12.98
N PHE A 101 -13.93 12.15 -12.16
CA PHE A 101 -14.18 12.43 -10.75
C PHE A 101 -14.69 13.87 -10.61
N GLY A 102 -16.00 14.05 -10.50
CA GLY A 102 -16.60 15.38 -10.42
C GLY A 102 -16.35 16.23 -11.68
N SER A 103 -16.29 17.55 -11.51
CA SER A 103 -16.16 18.53 -12.60
C SER A 103 -14.77 19.18 -12.70
N ASN A 104 -13.80 18.76 -11.88
CA ASN A 104 -12.48 19.38 -11.78
C ASN A 104 -11.43 18.78 -12.74
N GLY A 105 -11.85 17.94 -13.69
CA GLY A 105 -10.97 17.26 -14.66
C GLY A 105 -10.19 16.07 -14.08
N TRP A 106 -10.39 15.73 -12.80
CA TRP A 106 -9.74 14.56 -12.22
C TRP A 106 -10.44 13.29 -12.71
N LYS A 107 -9.72 12.17 -12.71
CA LYS A 107 -10.31 10.86 -13.06
C LYS A 107 -9.89 9.79 -12.06
N TYR A 108 -10.76 8.82 -11.85
CA TYR A 108 -10.45 7.57 -11.16
C TYR A 108 -10.42 6.43 -12.18
N ILE A 109 -9.63 5.40 -11.88
CA ILE A 109 -9.63 4.16 -12.64
C ILE A 109 -10.60 3.19 -12.00
N THR A 110 -11.63 2.78 -12.71
CA THR A 110 -12.36 1.54 -12.37
C THR A 110 -11.63 0.37 -13.00
N LEU A 111 -11.39 -0.70 -12.27
CA LEU A 111 -10.76 -1.90 -12.81
C LEU A 111 -11.32 -3.19 -12.23
N ALA A 112 -11.05 -4.28 -12.95
CA ALA A 112 -11.26 -5.65 -12.54
C ALA A 112 -9.97 -6.46 -12.75
N ALA A 113 -9.71 -7.43 -11.87
CA ALA A 113 -8.56 -8.31 -12.03
C ALA A 113 -8.68 -9.12 -13.33
N SER A 114 -7.54 -9.57 -13.85
CA SER A 114 -7.47 -10.34 -15.10
C SER A 114 -8.34 -11.61 -15.08
N ASP A 115 -8.45 -12.24 -13.91
CA ASP A 115 -9.21 -13.46 -13.63
C ASP A 115 -10.55 -13.21 -12.90
N GLY A 116 -10.94 -11.95 -12.72
CA GLY A 116 -12.17 -11.58 -12.02
C GLY A 116 -12.12 -11.68 -10.49
N THR A 117 -10.95 -11.97 -9.90
CA THR A 117 -10.76 -11.88 -8.44
C THR A 117 -10.87 -10.45 -7.93
N ASN A 118 -11.03 -10.29 -6.62
CA ASN A 118 -11.05 -8.97 -5.96
C ASN A 118 -9.67 -8.31 -6.01
N PRO A 119 -9.47 -7.21 -6.78
CA PRO A 119 -8.20 -6.49 -6.87
C PRO A 119 -7.71 -5.89 -5.55
N ALA A 120 -8.61 -5.63 -4.58
CA ALA A 120 -8.25 -5.10 -3.28
C ALA A 120 -7.69 -6.17 -2.32
N GLU A 121 -7.91 -7.45 -2.61
CA GLU A 121 -7.64 -8.57 -1.69
C GLU A 121 -6.81 -9.70 -2.30
N ASN A 122 -6.61 -9.72 -3.62
CA ASN A 122 -5.92 -10.81 -4.31
C ASN A 122 -4.38 -10.78 -4.20
N GLY A 123 -3.82 -9.79 -3.48
CA GLY A 123 -2.38 -9.67 -3.23
C GLY A 123 -1.54 -9.23 -4.44
N ARG A 124 -2.18 -8.82 -5.55
CA ARG A 124 -1.49 -8.32 -6.74
C ARG A 124 -1.26 -6.82 -6.65
N HIS A 125 -0.28 -6.34 -7.41
CA HIS A 125 0.00 -4.92 -7.54
C HIS A 125 -0.64 -4.37 -8.81
N TYR A 126 -1.23 -3.20 -8.72
CA TYR A 126 -1.85 -2.54 -9.86
C TYR A 126 -1.10 -1.25 -10.16
N TYR A 127 -0.79 -1.01 -11.42
CA TYR A 127 -0.05 0.17 -11.86
C TYR A 127 -0.79 0.86 -12.99
N VAL A 128 -0.77 2.19 -13.00
CA VAL A 128 -1.13 2.98 -14.17
C VAL A 128 0.17 3.52 -14.77
N VAL A 129 0.34 3.29 -16.06
CA VAL A 129 1.57 3.57 -16.80
C VAL A 129 1.22 4.45 -18.00
N LEU A 130 1.99 5.51 -18.20
CA LEU A 130 2.11 6.16 -19.50
C LEU A 130 3.30 5.49 -20.21
N PRO A 131 3.08 4.77 -21.32
CA PRO A 131 4.15 4.14 -22.07
C PRO A 131 5.24 5.12 -22.50
#